data_AF-A0A2T6D9X4-F1
#
_entry.id   AF-A0A2T6D9X4-F1
#
_cell.length_a   1.000
_cell.length_b   1.000
_cell.length_c   1.000
_cell.angle_alpha   90.00
_cell.angle_beta   90.00
_cell.angle_gamma   90.00
#
_symmetry.space_group_name_H-M   'P 1'
#
loop_
_entity.id
_entity.type
_entity.pdbx_description
1 polymer ?
#
loop_
_entity_poly.entity_id
_entity_poly.type
_entity_poly.pdbx_seq_one_letter_code
_entity_poly.pdbx_strand_id
1 'polypeptide(L)'
;MVRSVLLGAAWMLAAAPAWAADGAAVENVRAMLLAKVGPACLAAKTPGDLETLALKLEQLPPATDPASQARQRGAIFLVSRWSDYLTALRAEDNAATVKALEDLIENTDWLSLMPRSPVLERYQQATETRWVDYPLDSLEDFDVAIVKLRDFQSKYGLSRDGVEKAKRLERLQGIRRRMADLPAAQVEAACRPELEDDPDVTTYKMMLLPLVAATYLDLPEGFRLPPKKGEVTFAYLQRLLDLAAKKGEMVVYWRVLAYRAGVLRDCPAWTTARLTALDKTLSGLKKEGDSQLMGALGDYLEALQQAGIPAQVAVSGEHARQIIETHPEVVDQLAATRQQEMVRSRMGFGDRFAPGNPRVMSGFPGDSGSSGPGNPPDSPLQNPDYWKKY
;
A
#
# COMPACT_ATOMS: atom_id res chain seq x y z
N MET A 1 -35.32 83.61 -15.44
CA MET A 1 -35.68 82.58 -14.44
C MET A 1 -34.35 81.89 -14.07
N VAL A 2 -33.62 82.22 -13.01
CA VAL A 2 -33.90 82.08 -11.55
C VAL A 2 -34.38 80.63 -11.29
N ARG A 3 -33.68 79.74 -10.58
CA ARG A 3 -32.89 79.89 -9.34
C ARG A 3 -31.94 78.69 -9.12
N SER A 4 -30.79 78.97 -8.51
CA SER A 4 -29.85 78.04 -7.85
C SER A 4 -30.42 77.39 -6.58
N VAL A 5 -29.75 76.32 -6.12
CA VAL A 5 -29.22 76.00 -4.75
C VAL A 5 -28.95 74.47 -4.73
N LEU A 6 -27.71 73.98 -4.89
CA LEU A 6 -26.64 73.74 -3.90
C LEU A 6 -27.01 72.79 -2.72
N LEU A 7 -26.05 71.87 -2.47
CA LEU A 7 -25.75 71.12 -1.24
C LEU A 7 -26.49 69.80 -0.98
N GLY A 8 -25.74 68.68 -1.03
CA GLY A 8 -26.14 67.48 -0.31
C GLY A 8 -25.55 66.14 -0.77
N ALA A 9 -24.23 65.97 -0.87
CA ALA A 9 -23.58 64.65 -0.71
C ALA A 9 -22.04 64.76 -0.53
N ALA A 10 -21.59 65.78 0.19
CA ALA A 10 -20.25 65.79 0.78
C ALA A 10 -20.30 65.16 2.18
N TRP A 11 -20.67 63.87 2.25
CA TRP A 11 -20.71 63.09 3.49
C TRP A 11 -19.80 61.86 3.46
N MET A 12 -18.86 61.80 2.51
CA MET A 12 -17.95 60.67 2.32
C MET A 12 -16.51 60.93 2.83
N LEU A 13 -16.34 61.80 3.82
CA LEU A 13 -15.05 62.02 4.47
C LEU A 13 -15.24 62.12 5.99
N ALA A 14 -14.55 61.24 6.69
CA ALA A 14 -14.28 61.23 8.13
C ALA A 14 -15.43 60.81 9.08
N ALA A 15 -15.88 59.57 8.97
CA ALA A 15 -16.13 58.77 10.17
C ALA A 15 -14.81 58.09 10.58
N ALA A 16 -13.89 58.86 11.16
CA ALA A 16 -12.84 58.25 11.97
C ALA A 16 -13.56 57.44 13.07
N PRO A 17 -13.24 56.15 13.28
CA PRO A 17 -13.91 55.42 14.34
C PRO A 17 -13.59 56.11 15.67
N ALA A 18 -14.61 56.28 16.51
CA ALA A 18 -14.57 56.92 17.83
C ALA A 18 -13.71 56.16 18.87
N TRP A 19 -12.64 55.50 18.43
CA TRP A 19 -11.76 54.63 19.19
C TRP A 19 -10.47 55.34 19.65
N ALA A 20 -10.26 56.58 19.22
CA ALA A 20 -8.98 57.28 19.38
C ALA A 20 -8.71 57.89 20.78
N ALA A 21 -9.64 57.77 21.75
CA ALA A 21 -9.48 58.44 23.05
C ALA A 21 -9.04 57.51 24.20
N ASP A 22 -9.22 56.19 24.09
CA ASP A 22 -8.90 55.24 25.16
C ASP A 22 -8.32 53.95 24.59
N GLY A 23 -7.00 53.79 24.60
CA GLY A 23 -6.32 52.57 24.14
C GLY A 23 -6.82 51.30 24.87
N ALA A 24 -7.26 51.43 26.12
CA ALA A 24 -7.89 50.34 26.88
C ALA A 24 -9.25 49.91 26.31
N ALA A 25 -10.03 50.84 25.73
CA ALA A 25 -11.32 50.52 25.11
C ALA A 25 -11.13 49.71 23.83
N VAL A 26 -10.09 50.02 23.04
CA VAL A 26 -9.77 49.30 21.80
C VAL A 26 -9.30 47.88 22.10
N GLU A 27 -8.45 47.69 23.11
CA GLU A 27 -7.99 46.35 23.50
C GLU A 27 -9.10 45.49 24.09
N ASN A 28 -10.03 46.08 24.86
CA ASN A 28 -11.22 45.37 25.34
C ASN A 28 -12.13 44.94 24.18
N VAL A 29 -12.35 45.83 23.20
CA VAL A 29 -13.12 45.49 21.99
C VAL A 29 -12.41 44.40 21.17
N ARG A 30 -11.07 44.48 21.02
CA ARG A 30 -10.26 43.46 20.36
C ARG A 30 -10.42 42.10 21.05
N ALA A 31 -10.21 42.04 22.36
CA ALA A 31 -10.32 40.81 23.15
C ALA A 31 -11.73 40.18 23.03
N MET A 32 -12.78 41.01 23.11
CA MET A 32 -14.16 40.56 22.91
C MET A 32 -14.42 40.03 21.50
N LEU A 33 -13.86 40.68 20.48
CA LEU A 33 -14.04 40.24 19.08
C LEU A 33 -13.31 38.92 18.84
N LEU A 34 -12.05 38.80 19.29
CA LEU A 34 -11.23 37.59 19.15
C LEU A 34 -11.86 36.40 19.88
N ALA A 35 -12.46 36.60 21.06
CA ALA A 35 -13.15 35.55 21.79
C ALA A 35 -14.39 34.99 21.05
N LYS A 36 -14.98 35.75 20.13
CA LYS A 36 -16.15 35.32 19.34
C LYS A 36 -15.78 34.56 18.08
N VAL A 37 -14.52 34.60 17.64
CA VAL A 37 -14.11 34.06 16.33
C VAL A 37 -14.34 32.55 16.24
N GLY A 38 -13.79 31.77 17.17
CA GLY A 38 -13.97 30.31 17.18
C GLY A 38 -15.44 29.87 17.21
N PRO A 39 -16.24 30.35 18.19
CA PRO A 39 -17.67 30.05 18.25
C PRO A 39 -18.44 30.45 16.98
N ALA A 40 -18.14 31.62 16.39
CA ALA A 40 -18.77 32.07 15.17
C ALA A 40 -18.44 31.18 13.96
N CYS A 41 -17.17 30.76 13.82
CA CYS A 41 -16.76 29.83 12.76
C CYS A 41 -17.50 28.49 12.92
N LEU A 42 -17.52 27.91 14.12
CA LEU A 42 -18.20 26.63 14.34
C LEU A 42 -19.71 26.69 14.10
N ALA A 43 -20.36 27.81 14.42
CA ALA A 43 -21.79 28.02 14.23
C ALA A 43 -22.19 28.40 12.80
N ALA A 44 -21.27 28.94 12.00
CA ALA A 44 -21.53 29.39 10.64
C ALA A 44 -21.93 28.22 9.73
N LYS A 45 -23.02 28.41 8.98
CA LYS A 45 -23.53 27.48 7.95
C LYS A 45 -23.28 28.01 6.55
N THR A 46 -23.03 29.30 6.43
CA THR A 46 -22.87 30.01 5.16
C THR A 46 -21.71 30.99 5.25
N PRO A 47 -21.00 31.30 4.14
CA PRO A 47 -19.93 32.30 4.16
C PRO A 47 -20.45 33.68 4.60
N GLY A 48 -21.70 34.02 4.26
CA GLY A 48 -22.36 35.26 4.66
C GLY A 48 -22.48 35.43 6.18
N ASP A 49 -22.52 34.34 6.95
CA ASP A 49 -22.57 34.38 8.41
C ASP A 49 -21.29 35.00 9.02
N LEU A 50 -20.19 35.01 8.26
CA LEU A 50 -18.88 35.47 8.70
C LEU A 50 -18.48 36.85 8.17
N GLU A 51 -19.16 37.39 7.15
CA GLU A 51 -18.79 38.65 6.49
C GLU A 51 -18.72 39.83 7.48
N THR A 52 -19.71 39.94 8.37
CA THR A 52 -19.74 41.01 9.39
C THR A 52 -18.58 40.87 10.38
N LEU A 53 -18.15 39.65 10.69
CA LEU A 53 -17.03 39.40 11.58
C LEU A 53 -15.70 39.69 10.88
N ALA A 54 -15.54 39.26 9.63
CA ALA A 54 -14.37 39.52 8.80
C ALA A 54 -14.12 41.04 8.67
N LEU A 55 -15.16 41.79 8.31
CA LEU A 55 -15.09 43.24 8.16
C LEU A 55 -14.72 43.95 9.47
N LYS A 56 -15.24 43.47 10.62
CA LYS A 56 -14.84 43.99 11.94
C LYS A 56 -13.38 43.67 12.29
N LEU A 57 -12.88 42.50 11.91
CA LEU A 57 -11.49 42.09 12.15
C LEU A 57 -10.48 42.89 11.30
N GLU A 58 -10.85 43.20 10.05
CA GLU A 58 -10.03 44.01 9.14
C GLU A 58 -9.98 45.49 9.55
N GLN A 59 -11.09 46.00 10.11
CA GLN A 59 -11.15 47.38 10.60
C GLN A 59 -10.44 47.60 11.94
N LEU A 60 -10.06 46.52 12.65
CA LEU A 60 -9.34 46.66 13.91
C LEU A 60 -7.93 47.22 13.69
N PRO A 61 -7.54 48.29 14.40
CA PRO A 61 -6.18 48.80 14.33
C PRO A 61 -5.17 47.73 14.80
N PRO A 62 -3.94 47.74 14.26
CA PRO A 62 -2.91 46.80 14.66
C PRO A 62 -2.66 46.87 16.17
N ALA A 63 -2.49 45.71 16.81
CA ALA A 63 -2.21 45.66 18.24
C ALA A 63 -0.84 46.24 18.56
N THR A 64 -0.74 46.90 19.72
CA THR A 64 0.53 47.40 20.26
C THR A 64 1.40 46.27 20.80
N ASP A 65 0.80 45.18 21.28
CA ASP A 65 1.54 44.02 21.78
C ASP A 65 1.65 42.90 20.73
N PRO A 66 2.80 42.20 20.66
CA PRO A 66 3.05 41.18 19.63
C PRO A 66 2.10 39.98 19.71
N ALA A 67 1.63 39.63 20.91
CA ALA A 67 0.80 38.45 21.14
C ALA A 67 -0.63 38.68 20.61
N SER A 68 -1.23 39.83 20.90
CA SER A 68 -2.51 40.27 20.37
C SER A 68 -2.44 40.48 18.85
N GLN A 69 -1.30 40.96 18.33
CA GLN A 69 -1.09 41.10 16.89
C GLN A 69 -1.05 39.74 16.19
N ALA A 70 -0.33 38.76 16.75
CA ALA A 70 -0.34 37.38 16.26
C ALA A 70 -1.76 36.78 16.32
N ARG A 71 -2.48 37.00 17.43
CA ARG A 71 -3.85 36.52 17.60
C ARG A 71 -4.84 37.15 16.63
N GLN A 72 -4.69 38.44 16.31
CA GLN A 72 -5.49 39.12 15.28
C GLN A 72 -5.21 38.57 13.88
N ARG A 73 -3.94 38.33 13.53
CA ARG A 73 -3.59 37.69 12.24
C ARG A 73 -4.17 36.28 12.14
N GLY A 74 -4.05 35.48 13.21
CA GLY A 74 -4.66 34.15 13.29
C GLY A 74 -6.18 34.19 13.15
N ALA A 75 -6.84 35.21 13.70
CA ALA A 75 -8.28 35.39 13.57
C ALA A 75 -8.71 35.72 12.13
N ILE A 76 -8.02 36.65 11.48
CA ILE A 76 -8.28 37.00 10.07
C ILE A 76 -8.07 35.77 9.18
N PHE A 77 -6.98 35.04 9.38
CA PHE A 77 -6.68 33.82 8.64
C PHE A 77 -7.75 32.74 8.85
N LEU A 78 -8.14 32.49 10.11
CA LEU A 78 -9.18 31.51 10.43
C LEU A 78 -10.51 31.85 9.76
N VAL A 79 -10.98 33.09 9.89
CA VAL A 79 -12.26 33.51 9.30
C VAL A 79 -12.23 33.43 7.78
N SER A 80 -11.13 33.85 7.15
CA SER A 80 -10.96 33.77 5.69
C SER A 80 -11.01 32.32 5.21
N ARG A 81 -10.19 31.42 5.77
CA ARG A 81 -10.15 30.01 5.33
C ARG A 81 -11.41 29.24 5.67
N TRP A 82 -12.07 29.58 6.76
CA TRP A 82 -13.37 28.99 7.08
C TRP A 82 -14.47 29.44 6.13
N SER A 83 -14.44 30.71 5.69
CA SER A 83 -15.33 31.22 4.65
C SER A 83 -15.06 30.55 3.29
N ASP A 84 -13.78 30.37 2.93
CA ASP A 84 -13.39 29.62 1.72
C ASP A 84 -13.91 28.18 1.77
N TYR A 85 -13.75 27.51 2.92
CA TYR A 85 -14.30 26.17 3.17
C TYR A 85 -15.82 26.13 2.99
N LEU A 86 -16.58 27.05 3.60
CA LEU A 86 -18.04 27.08 3.48
C LEU A 86 -18.50 27.41 2.04
N THR A 87 -17.75 28.23 1.33
CA THR A 87 -18.00 28.57 -0.08
C THR A 87 -17.78 27.36 -0.97
N ALA A 88 -16.63 26.68 -0.82
CA ALA A 88 -16.30 25.46 -1.55
C ALA A 88 -17.29 24.33 -1.26
N LEU A 89 -17.68 24.15 0.01
CA LEU A 89 -18.67 23.16 0.43
C LEU A 89 -20.03 23.38 -0.25
N ARG A 90 -20.47 24.64 -0.37
CA ARG A 90 -21.71 25.00 -1.08
C ARG A 90 -21.62 24.83 -2.58
N ALA A 91 -20.45 25.07 -3.16
CA ALA A 91 -20.18 24.83 -4.58
C ALA A 91 -20.00 23.35 -4.90
N GLU A 92 -20.03 22.47 -3.89
CA GLU A 92 -19.73 21.04 -4.00
C GLU A 92 -18.31 20.77 -4.58
N ASP A 93 -17.38 21.71 -4.39
CA ASP A 93 -15.99 21.59 -4.80
C ASP A 93 -15.16 20.99 -3.65
N ASN A 94 -14.96 19.67 -3.68
CA ASN A 94 -14.26 18.96 -2.63
C ASN A 94 -12.77 19.30 -2.61
N ALA A 95 -12.15 19.56 -3.77
CA ALA A 95 -10.74 19.90 -3.84
C ALA A 95 -10.46 21.25 -3.16
N ALA A 96 -11.30 22.25 -3.42
CA ALA A 96 -11.21 23.55 -2.75
C ALA A 96 -11.55 23.43 -1.24
N THR A 97 -12.50 22.56 -0.88
CA THR A 97 -12.88 22.27 0.51
C THR A 97 -11.69 21.69 1.30
N VAL A 98 -11.05 20.65 0.77
CA VAL A 98 -9.87 20.01 1.38
C VAL A 98 -8.72 21.01 1.48
N LYS A 99 -8.45 21.77 0.42
CA LYS A 99 -7.38 22.78 0.42
C LYS A 99 -7.57 23.84 1.50
N ALA A 100 -8.78 24.39 1.65
CA ALA A 100 -9.06 25.39 2.68
C ALA A 100 -8.87 24.85 4.10
N LEU A 101 -9.20 23.58 4.33
CA LEU A 101 -8.98 22.89 5.62
C LEU A 101 -7.51 22.49 5.84
N GLU A 102 -6.79 22.12 4.78
CA GLU A 102 -5.35 21.82 4.81
C GLU A 102 -4.55 23.08 5.16
N ASP A 103 -4.86 24.22 4.53
CA ASP A 103 -4.26 25.53 4.85
C ASP A 103 -4.45 25.87 6.36
N LEU A 104 -5.60 25.52 6.93
CA LEU A 104 -5.85 25.65 8.37
C LEU A 104 -5.03 24.65 9.20
N ILE A 105 -4.82 23.44 8.73
CA ILE A 105 -4.04 22.44 9.46
C ILE A 105 -2.55 22.80 9.49
N GLU A 106 -2.02 23.37 8.41
CA GLU A 106 -0.60 23.76 8.28
C GLU A 106 -0.25 25.01 9.10
N ASN A 107 -1.17 25.98 9.18
CA ASN A 107 -0.95 27.21 9.95
C ASN A 107 -1.47 27.05 11.39
N THR A 108 -0.64 27.29 12.41
CA THR A 108 -1.00 27.12 13.82
C THR A 108 -1.44 28.41 14.53
N ASP A 109 -1.40 29.57 13.88
CA ASP A 109 -1.65 30.88 14.49
C ASP A 109 -3.09 31.03 15.04
N TRP A 110 -4.04 30.26 14.52
CA TRP A 110 -5.44 30.29 14.95
C TRP A 110 -5.77 29.36 16.12
N LEU A 111 -4.85 28.47 16.54
CA LEU A 111 -5.14 27.45 17.56
C LEU A 111 -5.55 28.04 18.92
N SER A 112 -5.20 29.30 19.20
CA SER A 112 -5.62 30.02 20.41
C SER A 112 -7.07 30.53 20.37
N LEU A 113 -7.75 30.40 19.23
CA LEU A 113 -9.10 30.92 18.97
C LEU A 113 -10.14 29.80 18.85
N MET A 114 -9.74 28.61 18.44
CA MET A 114 -10.62 27.46 18.20
C MET A 114 -9.87 26.15 18.42
N PRO A 115 -10.51 25.09 18.98
CA PRO A 115 -9.90 23.77 19.08
C PRO A 115 -9.58 23.19 17.69
N ARG A 116 -8.54 22.36 17.60
CA ARG A 116 -8.12 21.72 16.34
C ARG A 116 -9.05 20.60 15.88
N SER A 117 -9.73 19.93 16.81
CA SER A 117 -10.55 18.73 16.53
C SER A 117 -11.64 18.95 15.48
N PRO A 118 -12.42 20.05 15.43
CA PRO A 118 -13.48 20.20 14.44
C PRO A 118 -12.93 20.40 13.02
N VAL A 119 -11.73 20.98 12.89
CA VAL A 119 -11.06 21.12 11.59
C VAL A 119 -10.63 19.76 11.08
N LEU A 120 -10.02 18.94 11.96
CA LEU A 120 -9.59 17.60 11.62
C LEU A 120 -10.77 16.68 11.28
N GLU A 121 -11.87 16.77 12.02
CA GLU A 121 -13.08 16.00 11.76
C GLU A 121 -13.68 16.36 10.39
N ARG A 122 -13.79 17.65 10.07
CA ARG A 122 -14.27 18.11 8.77
C ARG A 122 -13.30 17.77 7.63
N TYR A 123 -12.00 17.83 7.90
CA TYR A 123 -10.97 17.43 6.95
C TYR A 123 -11.08 15.94 6.68
N GLN A 124 -11.24 15.10 7.72
CA GLN A 124 -11.54 13.67 7.57
C GLN A 124 -12.82 13.47 6.76
N GLN A 125 -13.93 14.14 7.07
CA GLN A 125 -15.17 13.99 6.29
C GLN A 125 -15.04 14.43 4.81
N ALA A 126 -14.21 15.44 4.52
CA ALA A 126 -13.97 15.91 3.15
C ALA A 126 -12.98 15.00 2.38
N THR A 127 -12.03 14.38 3.10
CA THR A 127 -11.01 13.49 2.54
C THR A 127 -11.42 12.03 2.52
N GLU A 128 -12.32 11.62 3.41
CA GLU A 128 -13.17 10.45 3.33
C GLU A 128 -13.91 10.60 2.03
N THR A 129 -13.29 10.01 1.03
CA THR A 129 -13.75 10.02 -0.33
C THR A 129 -15.22 9.62 -0.23
N ARG A 130 -16.13 10.38 -0.83
CA ARG A 130 -17.41 9.83 -1.27
C ARG A 130 -17.12 8.78 -2.36
N TRP A 131 -16.37 7.73 -2.01
CA TRP A 131 -16.46 6.43 -2.63
C TRP A 131 -17.90 6.04 -2.38
N VAL A 132 -18.74 6.30 -3.37
CA VAL A 132 -20.03 5.63 -3.45
C VAL A 132 -19.67 4.15 -3.44
N ASP A 133 -20.09 3.43 -2.39
CA ASP A 133 -19.90 1.99 -2.29
C ASP A 133 -20.40 1.36 -3.59
N TYR A 134 -19.46 0.94 -4.44
CA TYR A 134 -19.75 0.16 -5.61
C TYR A 134 -19.37 -1.28 -5.27
N PRO A 135 -20.22 -2.26 -5.58
CA PRO A 135 -19.82 -3.66 -5.48
C PRO A 135 -18.66 -3.89 -6.45
N LEU A 136 -17.44 -4.05 -5.95
CA LEU A 136 -16.23 -4.31 -6.76
C LEU A 136 -16.01 -5.82 -6.92
N ASP A 137 -17.07 -6.53 -7.32
CA ASP A 137 -17.11 -7.99 -7.35
C ASP A 137 -16.66 -8.57 -8.70
N SER A 138 -16.59 -7.73 -9.74
CA SER A 138 -16.16 -8.12 -11.08
C SER A 138 -15.35 -7.05 -11.79
N LEU A 139 -14.63 -7.46 -12.82
CA LEU A 139 -13.87 -6.54 -13.66
C LEU A 139 -14.79 -5.52 -14.37
N GLU A 140 -16.01 -5.92 -14.72
CA GLU A 140 -17.02 -5.02 -15.30
C GLU A 140 -17.45 -3.95 -14.29
N ASP A 141 -17.55 -4.30 -13.01
CA ASP A 141 -17.89 -3.34 -11.96
C ASP A 141 -16.79 -2.29 -11.78
N PHE A 142 -15.52 -2.69 -11.91
CA PHE A 142 -14.39 -1.75 -11.95
C PHE A 142 -14.47 -0.79 -13.13
N ASP A 143 -14.91 -1.24 -14.32
CA ASP A 143 -15.09 -0.35 -15.46
C ASP A 143 -16.17 0.71 -15.18
N VAL A 144 -17.29 0.30 -14.58
CA VAL A 144 -18.37 1.20 -14.18
C VAL A 144 -17.90 2.17 -13.10
N ALA A 145 -17.16 1.68 -12.10
CA ALA A 145 -16.61 2.49 -11.02
C ALA A 145 -15.64 3.55 -11.56
N ILE A 146 -14.76 3.20 -12.49
CA ILE A 146 -13.80 4.14 -13.11
C ILE A 146 -14.54 5.24 -13.89
N VAL A 147 -15.58 4.90 -14.67
CA VAL A 147 -16.38 5.90 -15.40
C VAL A 147 -17.05 6.86 -14.42
N LYS A 148 -17.70 6.34 -13.37
CA LYS A 148 -18.35 7.17 -12.36
C LYS A 148 -17.36 8.03 -11.59
N LEU A 149 -16.16 7.51 -11.34
CA LEU A 149 -15.11 8.24 -10.64
C LEU A 149 -14.55 9.38 -11.50
N ARG A 150 -14.44 9.20 -12.81
CA ARG A 150 -14.11 10.27 -13.75
C ARG A 150 -15.21 11.34 -13.81
N ASP A 151 -16.47 10.92 -13.87
CA ASP A 151 -17.61 11.84 -13.85
C ASP A 151 -17.64 12.64 -12.55
N PHE A 152 -17.41 11.98 -11.41
CA PHE A 152 -17.31 12.62 -10.10
C PHE A 152 -16.15 13.62 -10.05
N GLN A 153 -14.95 13.23 -10.51
CA GLN A 153 -13.80 14.11 -10.59
C GLN A 153 -14.09 15.38 -11.41
N SER A 154 -14.80 15.24 -12.53
CA SER A 154 -15.13 16.36 -13.41
C SER A 154 -16.14 17.33 -12.79
N LYS A 155 -17.04 16.84 -11.92
CA LYS A 155 -18.13 17.62 -11.34
C LYS A 155 -17.78 18.24 -9.98
N TYR A 156 -17.05 17.50 -9.15
CA TYR A 156 -16.87 17.82 -7.73
C TYR A 156 -15.40 17.90 -7.31
N GLY A 157 -14.48 17.54 -8.20
CA GLY A 157 -13.07 17.34 -7.84
C GLY A 157 -12.85 16.07 -7.00
N LEU A 158 -11.60 15.65 -6.93
CA LEU A 158 -11.15 14.57 -6.05
C LEU A 158 -10.04 15.11 -5.14
N SER A 159 -9.89 14.52 -3.96
CA SER A 159 -8.71 14.73 -3.12
C SER A 159 -7.45 14.27 -3.87
N ARG A 160 -6.27 14.71 -3.41
CA ARG A 160 -4.98 14.30 -4.00
C ARG A 160 -4.85 12.77 -4.09
N ASP A 161 -5.17 12.08 -3.01
CA ASP A 161 -5.11 10.62 -2.93
C ASP A 161 -6.17 9.97 -3.84
N GLY A 162 -7.36 10.56 -3.91
CA GLY A 162 -8.41 10.15 -4.84
C GLY A 162 -7.99 10.26 -6.30
N VAL A 163 -7.29 11.34 -6.68
CA VAL A 163 -6.73 11.51 -8.04
C VAL A 163 -5.64 10.48 -8.33
N GLU A 164 -4.76 10.19 -7.37
CA GLU A 164 -3.73 9.18 -7.55
C GLU A 164 -4.33 7.78 -7.73
N LYS A 165 -5.27 7.42 -6.88
CA LYS A 165 -6.04 6.17 -6.98
C LYS A 165 -6.76 6.05 -8.32
N ALA A 166 -7.44 7.12 -8.76
CA ALA A 166 -8.10 7.20 -10.07
C ALA A 166 -7.14 6.84 -11.21
N LYS A 167 -5.98 7.51 -11.24
CA LYS A 167 -4.95 7.30 -12.25
C LYS A 167 -4.42 5.86 -12.24
N ARG A 168 -4.24 5.26 -11.06
CA ARG A 168 -3.82 3.86 -10.94
C ARG A 168 -4.88 2.91 -11.52
N LEU A 169 -6.15 3.10 -11.17
CA LEU A 169 -7.25 2.28 -11.70
C LEU A 169 -7.41 2.44 -13.22
N GLU A 170 -7.31 3.66 -13.75
CA GLU A 170 -7.34 3.93 -15.19
C GLU A 170 -6.17 3.28 -15.93
N ARG A 171 -4.96 3.29 -15.34
CA ARG A 171 -3.80 2.60 -15.90
C ARG A 171 -4.04 1.08 -15.97
N LEU A 172 -4.60 0.49 -14.93
CA LEU A 172 -4.95 -0.95 -14.90
C LEU A 172 -6.04 -1.28 -15.93
N GLN A 173 -7.05 -0.42 -16.10
CA GLN A 173 -8.05 -0.56 -17.16
C GLN A 173 -7.40 -0.49 -18.55
N GLY A 174 -6.43 0.41 -18.75
CA GLY A 174 -5.65 0.50 -19.97
C GLY A 174 -4.87 -0.79 -20.27
N ILE A 175 -4.26 -1.39 -19.26
CA ILE A 175 -3.58 -2.69 -19.37
C ILE A 175 -4.58 -3.79 -19.74
N ARG A 176 -5.74 -3.85 -19.06
CA ARG A 176 -6.79 -4.83 -19.35
C ARG A 176 -7.24 -4.77 -20.81
N ARG A 177 -7.49 -3.57 -21.35
CA ARG A 177 -7.94 -3.38 -22.75
C ARG A 177 -6.90 -3.82 -23.78
N ARG A 178 -5.62 -3.74 -23.43
CA ARG A 178 -4.49 -4.09 -24.31
C ARG A 178 -3.89 -5.45 -24.01
N MET A 179 -4.52 -6.24 -23.13
CA MET A 179 -3.91 -7.46 -22.60
C MET A 179 -3.61 -8.50 -23.69
N ALA A 180 -4.39 -8.53 -24.77
CA ALA A 180 -4.13 -9.38 -25.92
C ALA A 180 -2.86 -9.01 -26.70
N ASP A 181 -2.43 -7.74 -26.63
CA ASP A 181 -1.30 -7.19 -27.37
C ASP A 181 -0.02 -7.05 -26.52
N LEU A 182 -0.11 -7.32 -25.21
CA LEU A 182 0.98 -7.15 -24.27
C LEU A 182 1.60 -8.51 -23.89
N PRO A 183 2.93 -8.61 -23.76
CA PRO A 183 3.56 -9.80 -23.20
C PRO A 183 3.04 -10.11 -21.80
N ALA A 184 2.78 -11.39 -21.51
CA ALA A 184 2.23 -11.81 -20.22
C ALA A 184 3.07 -11.34 -19.02
N ALA A 185 4.40 -11.33 -19.16
CA ALA A 185 5.32 -10.81 -18.13
C ALA A 185 5.13 -9.31 -17.84
N GLN A 186 4.81 -8.50 -18.85
CA GLN A 186 4.56 -7.07 -18.66
C GLN A 186 3.24 -6.83 -17.94
N VAL A 187 2.21 -7.61 -18.28
CA VAL A 187 0.90 -7.54 -17.62
C VAL A 187 1.02 -8.00 -16.16
N GLU A 188 1.72 -9.11 -15.92
CA GLU A 188 1.96 -9.64 -14.58
C GLU A 188 2.69 -8.63 -13.69
N ALA A 189 3.80 -8.06 -14.19
CA ALA A 189 4.58 -7.08 -13.44
C ALA A 189 3.76 -5.84 -13.05
N ALA A 190 2.89 -5.37 -13.95
CA ALA A 190 2.04 -4.22 -13.68
C ALA A 190 0.86 -4.54 -12.74
N CYS A 191 0.41 -5.80 -12.73
CA CYS A 191 -0.71 -6.26 -11.90
C CYS A 191 -0.26 -6.92 -10.59
N ARG A 192 1.05 -6.94 -10.28
CA ARG A 192 1.54 -7.48 -9.02
C ARG A 192 1.20 -6.51 -7.87
N PRO A 193 0.56 -6.98 -6.78
CA PRO A 193 0.21 -6.11 -5.65
C PRO A 193 1.43 -5.54 -4.90
N GLU A 194 1.44 -4.24 -4.61
CA GLU A 194 2.49 -3.52 -3.86
C GLU A 194 2.05 -3.15 -2.44
N LEU A 195 3.00 -2.93 -1.52
CA LEU A 195 2.71 -2.82 -0.08
C LEU A 195 1.88 -1.61 0.29
N GLU A 196 2.03 -0.56 -0.51
CA GLU A 196 1.39 0.74 -0.35
C GLU A 196 0.18 0.87 -1.29
N ASP A 197 -0.24 -0.21 -1.97
CA ASP A 197 -1.42 -0.16 -2.81
C ASP A 197 -2.69 -0.02 -1.98
N ASP A 198 -3.56 0.86 -2.44
CA ASP A 198 -4.93 0.96 -1.95
C ASP A 198 -5.68 -0.39 -2.09
N PRO A 199 -6.58 -0.76 -1.16
CA PRO A 199 -7.33 -2.02 -1.21
C PRO A 199 -8.08 -2.29 -2.52
N ASP A 200 -8.66 -1.26 -3.15
CA ASP A 200 -9.41 -1.42 -4.39
C ASP A 200 -8.47 -1.62 -5.58
N VAL A 201 -7.32 -0.94 -5.57
CA VAL A 201 -6.25 -1.16 -6.55
C VAL A 201 -5.71 -2.58 -6.44
N THR A 202 -5.46 -3.04 -5.22
CA THR A 202 -5.05 -4.42 -4.94
C THR A 202 -6.10 -5.42 -5.43
N THR A 203 -7.37 -5.17 -5.14
CA THR A 203 -8.48 -6.03 -5.59
C THR A 203 -8.55 -6.10 -7.12
N TYR A 204 -8.43 -4.96 -7.80
CA TYR A 204 -8.45 -4.95 -9.27
C TYR A 204 -7.26 -5.72 -9.86
N LYS A 205 -6.05 -5.47 -9.33
CA LYS A 205 -4.84 -6.23 -9.66
C LYS A 205 -5.06 -7.74 -9.51
N MET A 206 -5.69 -8.15 -8.41
CA MET A 206 -6.00 -9.56 -8.12
C MET A 206 -7.09 -10.16 -9.00
N MET A 207 -7.95 -9.37 -9.63
CA MET A 207 -8.88 -9.87 -10.66
C MET A 207 -8.27 -9.92 -12.06
N LEU A 208 -7.22 -9.13 -12.32
CA LEU A 208 -6.52 -9.11 -13.61
C LEU A 208 -5.50 -10.24 -13.76
N LEU A 209 -4.75 -10.55 -12.70
CA LEU A 209 -3.70 -11.58 -12.74
C LEU A 209 -4.17 -12.96 -13.26
N PRO A 210 -5.37 -13.48 -12.92
CA PRO A 210 -5.89 -14.73 -13.47
C PRO A 210 -5.91 -14.80 -15.00
N LEU A 211 -6.06 -13.66 -15.67
CA LEU A 211 -6.14 -13.60 -17.13
C LEU A 211 -4.80 -13.90 -17.81
N VAL A 212 -3.67 -13.72 -17.11
CA VAL A 212 -2.33 -13.91 -17.68
C VAL A 212 -1.50 -14.96 -16.95
N ALA A 213 -1.89 -15.36 -15.73
CA ALA A 213 -1.08 -16.21 -14.86
C ALA A 213 -0.66 -17.53 -15.52
N ALA A 214 -1.57 -18.22 -16.23
CA ALA A 214 -1.24 -19.48 -16.88
C ALA A 214 -0.23 -19.32 -18.04
N THR A 215 -0.31 -18.22 -18.79
CA THR A 215 0.64 -17.92 -19.87
C THR A 215 1.98 -17.46 -19.30
N TYR A 216 1.96 -16.61 -18.27
CA TYR A 216 3.17 -16.13 -17.61
C TYR A 216 3.98 -17.28 -17.00
N LEU A 217 3.32 -18.26 -16.37
CA LEU A 217 3.96 -19.45 -15.79
C LEU A 217 4.30 -20.54 -16.81
N ASP A 218 4.08 -20.26 -18.10
CA ASP A 218 4.27 -21.21 -19.19
C ASP A 218 3.62 -22.58 -18.91
N LEU A 219 2.34 -22.55 -18.51
CA LEU A 219 1.61 -23.78 -18.21
C LEU A 219 1.17 -24.50 -19.49
N PRO A 220 1.15 -25.84 -19.50
CA PRO A 220 0.62 -26.63 -20.61
C PRO A 220 -0.84 -26.27 -20.91
N GLU A 221 -1.30 -26.48 -22.15
CA GLU A 221 -2.66 -26.12 -22.58
C GLU A 221 -3.76 -26.71 -21.68
N GLY A 222 -3.57 -27.94 -21.20
CA GLY A 222 -4.49 -28.61 -20.27
C GLY A 222 -4.62 -27.96 -18.88
N PHE A 223 -3.87 -26.89 -18.61
CA PHE A 223 -3.87 -26.07 -17.39
C PHE A 223 -4.18 -24.59 -17.65
N ARG A 224 -4.36 -24.17 -18.91
CA ARG A 224 -4.73 -22.79 -19.29
C ARG A 224 -6.24 -22.59 -19.13
N LEU A 225 -6.73 -22.71 -17.90
CA LEU A 225 -8.15 -22.56 -17.60
C LEU A 225 -8.56 -21.08 -17.71
N PRO A 226 -9.71 -20.75 -18.31
CA PRO A 226 -10.24 -19.40 -18.19
C PRO A 226 -10.64 -19.11 -16.73
N PRO A 227 -10.43 -17.88 -16.23
CA PRO A 227 -10.92 -17.49 -14.92
C PRO A 227 -12.45 -17.45 -14.89
N LYS A 228 -13.04 -17.76 -13.73
CA LYS A 228 -14.48 -17.58 -13.50
C LYS A 228 -14.77 -16.11 -13.25
N LYS A 229 -16.03 -15.70 -13.45
CA LYS A 229 -16.47 -14.33 -13.16
C LYS A 229 -16.22 -14.00 -11.68
N GLY A 230 -15.54 -12.87 -11.43
CA GLY A 230 -15.16 -12.42 -10.08
C GLY A 230 -14.09 -13.27 -9.39
N GLU A 231 -13.48 -14.23 -10.08
CA GLU A 231 -12.43 -15.07 -9.50
C GLU A 231 -11.15 -14.26 -9.32
N VAL A 232 -10.75 -14.07 -8.06
CA VAL A 232 -9.46 -13.45 -7.71
C VAL A 232 -8.30 -14.46 -7.85
N THR A 233 -7.06 -13.94 -7.97
CA THR A 233 -5.83 -14.72 -8.18
C THR A 233 -5.73 -15.95 -7.27
N PHE A 234 -6.03 -15.82 -5.98
CA PHE A 234 -5.87 -16.94 -5.05
C PHE A 234 -6.83 -18.09 -5.34
N ALA A 235 -8.10 -17.79 -5.64
CA ALA A 235 -9.08 -18.81 -6.00
C ALA A 235 -8.71 -19.49 -7.31
N TYR A 236 -8.25 -18.72 -8.30
CA TYR A 236 -7.77 -19.22 -9.57
C TYR A 236 -6.55 -20.15 -9.43
N LEU A 237 -5.51 -19.71 -8.71
CA LEU A 237 -4.31 -20.50 -8.48
C LEU A 237 -4.61 -21.77 -7.67
N GLN A 238 -5.51 -21.71 -6.69
CA GLN A 238 -5.93 -22.90 -5.95
C GLN A 238 -6.61 -23.92 -6.88
N ARG A 239 -7.45 -23.47 -7.81
CA ARG A 239 -8.10 -24.34 -8.80
C ARG A 239 -7.09 -25.01 -9.74
N LEU A 240 -6.01 -24.31 -10.08
CA LEU A 240 -4.88 -24.88 -10.83
C LEU A 240 -4.09 -25.91 -10.00
N LEU A 241 -3.83 -25.64 -8.72
CA LEU A 241 -3.18 -26.59 -7.81
C LEU A 241 -4.01 -27.88 -7.66
N ASP A 242 -5.32 -27.75 -7.48
CA ASP A 242 -6.22 -28.90 -7.36
C ASP A 242 -6.23 -29.73 -8.65
N LEU A 243 -6.21 -29.08 -9.82
CA LEU A 243 -6.13 -29.77 -11.11
C LEU A 243 -4.78 -30.48 -11.28
N ALA A 244 -3.67 -29.82 -10.92
CA ALA A 244 -2.32 -30.39 -11.02
C ALA A 244 -2.15 -31.58 -10.09
N ALA A 245 -2.65 -31.49 -8.85
CA ALA A 245 -2.67 -32.59 -7.90
C ALA A 245 -3.49 -33.78 -8.42
N LYS A 246 -4.67 -33.54 -9.00
CA LYS A 246 -5.52 -34.59 -9.58
C LYS A 246 -4.87 -35.29 -10.78
N LYS A 247 -4.14 -34.53 -11.61
CA LYS A 247 -3.42 -35.07 -12.78
C LYS A 247 -2.04 -35.66 -12.42
N GLY A 248 -1.54 -35.44 -11.20
CA GLY A 248 -0.19 -35.85 -10.80
C GLY A 248 0.93 -35.00 -11.40
N GLU A 249 0.63 -33.81 -11.92
CA GLU A 249 1.56 -32.95 -12.65
C GLU A 249 2.38 -32.09 -11.68
N MET A 250 3.45 -32.67 -11.13
CA MET A 250 4.26 -32.06 -10.06
C MET A 250 4.94 -30.75 -10.47
N VAL A 251 5.45 -30.65 -11.70
CA VAL A 251 6.12 -29.42 -12.19
C VAL A 251 5.13 -28.26 -12.26
N VAL A 252 3.93 -28.52 -12.80
CA VAL A 252 2.84 -27.52 -12.84
C VAL A 252 2.45 -27.13 -11.42
N TYR A 253 2.26 -28.11 -10.53
CA TYR A 253 1.91 -27.86 -9.14
C TYR A 253 2.96 -26.97 -8.46
N TRP A 254 4.24 -27.28 -8.64
CA TRP A 254 5.35 -26.51 -8.09
C TRP A 254 5.39 -25.07 -8.64
N ARG A 255 5.28 -24.88 -9.97
CA ARG A 255 5.28 -23.54 -10.58
C ARG A 255 4.15 -22.67 -10.04
N VAL A 256 2.94 -23.24 -9.96
CA VAL A 256 1.75 -22.54 -9.45
C VAL A 256 1.90 -22.24 -7.95
N LEU A 257 2.42 -23.18 -7.15
CA LEU A 257 2.61 -22.98 -5.72
C LEU A 257 3.69 -21.92 -5.43
N ALA A 258 4.79 -21.94 -6.17
CA ALA A 258 5.88 -20.98 -6.06
C ALA A 258 5.39 -19.57 -6.43
N TYR A 259 4.64 -19.45 -7.53
CA TYR A 259 4.02 -18.19 -7.91
C TYR A 259 3.04 -17.68 -6.85
N ARG A 260 2.16 -18.55 -6.35
CA ARG A 260 1.23 -18.22 -5.27
C ARG A 260 1.98 -17.74 -4.02
N ALA A 261 3.08 -18.39 -3.66
CA ALA A 261 3.92 -17.98 -2.54
C ALA A 261 4.59 -16.62 -2.78
N GLY A 262 4.97 -16.28 -4.02
CA GLY A 262 5.49 -14.96 -4.35
C GLY A 262 4.44 -13.85 -4.30
N VAL A 263 3.17 -14.18 -4.59
CA VAL A 263 2.03 -13.25 -4.43
C VAL A 263 1.63 -13.10 -2.95
N LEU A 264 1.76 -14.17 -2.15
CA LEU A 264 1.58 -14.15 -0.70
C LEU A 264 2.81 -13.56 -0.02
N ARG A 265 2.74 -12.30 0.39
CA ARG A 265 3.85 -11.65 1.12
C ARG A 265 4.26 -12.41 2.38
N ASP A 266 3.30 -13.06 3.05
CA ASP A 266 3.54 -14.00 4.14
C ASP A 266 3.26 -15.42 3.66
N CYS A 267 4.33 -16.14 3.30
CA CYS A 267 4.26 -17.54 2.93
C CYS A 267 4.19 -18.41 4.20
N PRO A 268 3.08 -19.14 4.45
CA PRO A 268 2.98 -19.99 5.63
C PRO A 268 4.05 -21.09 5.61
N ALA A 269 4.56 -21.49 6.79
CA ALA A 269 5.61 -22.51 6.91
C ALA A 269 5.29 -23.81 6.16
N TRP A 270 4.01 -24.21 6.12
CA TRP A 270 3.57 -25.40 5.39
C TRP A 270 3.71 -25.25 3.86
N THR A 271 3.60 -24.04 3.31
CA THR A 271 3.81 -23.78 1.87
C THR A 271 5.29 -23.90 1.53
N THR A 272 6.17 -23.34 2.37
CA THR A 272 7.61 -23.49 2.23
C THR A 272 8.03 -24.97 2.29
N ALA A 273 7.55 -25.72 3.28
CA ALA A 273 7.84 -27.15 3.39
C ALA A 273 7.39 -27.94 2.15
N ARG A 274 6.21 -27.63 1.60
CA ARG A 274 5.72 -28.25 0.35
C ARG A 274 6.58 -27.92 -0.86
N LEU A 275 7.02 -26.66 -1.01
CA LEU A 275 7.93 -26.26 -2.08
C LEU A 275 9.25 -27.00 -1.96
N THR A 276 9.83 -27.09 -0.77
CA THR A 276 11.06 -27.86 -0.52
C THR A 276 10.88 -29.35 -0.84
N ALA A 277 9.77 -29.97 -0.45
CA ALA A 277 9.47 -31.36 -0.78
C ALA A 277 9.42 -31.59 -2.30
N LEU A 278 8.77 -30.69 -3.03
CA LEU A 278 8.68 -30.74 -4.49
C LEU A 278 10.03 -30.49 -5.16
N ASP A 279 10.80 -29.49 -4.74
CA ASP A 279 12.14 -29.20 -5.25
C ASP A 279 13.05 -30.43 -5.11
N LYS A 280 13.04 -31.06 -3.93
CA LYS A 280 13.82 -32.27 -3.66
C LYS A 280 13.37 -33.44 -4.52
N THR A 281 12.06 -33.60 -4.74
CA THR A 281 11.55 -34.65 -5.61
C THR A 281 11.98 -34.45 -7.06
N LEU A 282 11.86 -33.22 -7.60
CA LEU A 282 12.26 -32.90 -8.97
C LEU A 282 13.78 -33.00 -9.15
N SER A 283 14.56 -32.57 -8.15
CA SER A 283 16.02 -32.75 -8.11
C SER A 283 16.40 -34.23 -8.09
N GLY A 284 15.70 -35.05 -7.30
CA GLY A 284 15.90 -36.50 -7.24
C GLY A 284 15.68 -37.16 -8.61
N LEU A 285 14.55 -36.86 -9.27
CA LEU A 285 14.23 -37.37 -10.61
C LEU A 285 15.29 -36.99 -11.64
N LYS A 286 15.78 -35.74 -11.59
CA LYS A 286 16.85 -35.28 -12.47
C LYS A 286 18.15 -36.04 -12.23
N LYS A 287 18.60 -36.14 -10.97
CA LYS A 287 19.82 -36.86 -10.59
C LYS A 287 19.75 -38.33 -10.95
N GLU A 288 18.59 -38.96 -10.78
CA GLU A 288 18.36 -40.35 -11.18
C GLU A 288 18.52 -40.52 -12.69
N GLY A 289 17.94 -39.62 -13.49
CA GLY A 289 18.13 -39.57 -14.94
C GLY A 289 19.60 -39.38 -15.34
N ASP A 290 20.36 -38.60 -14.55
CA ASP A 290 21.80 -38.40 -14.71
C ASP A 290 22.66 -39.53 -14.10
N SER A 291 22.04 -40.65 -13.68
CA SER A 291 22.69 -41.80 -13.03
C SER A 291 23.41 -41.50 -11.71
N GLN A 292 23.07 -40.40 -11.03
CA GLN A 292 23.59 -40.00 -9.72
C GLN A 292 22.73 -40.57 -8.58
N LEU A 293 22.66 -41.90 -8.48
CA LEU A 293 21.71 -42.62 -7.62
C LEU A 293 21.81 -42.27 -6.13
N MET A 294 23.02 -42.06 -5.59
CA MET A 294 23.20 -41.65 -4.18
C MET A 294 22.59 -40.28 -3.88
N GLY A 295 22.80 -39.33 -4.80
CA GLY A 295 22.23 -38.00 -4.68
C GLY A 295 20.71 -38.00 -4.87
N ALA A 296 20.20 -38.82 -5.77
CA ALA A 296 18.77 -39.00 -5.98
C ALA A 296 18.08 -39.59 -4.75
N LEU A 297 18.62 -40.68 -4.19
CA LEU A 297 18.10 -41.30 -2.97
C LEU A 297 18.12 -40.33 -1.78
N GLY A 298 19.21 -39.56 -1.62
CA GLY A 298 19.30 -38.52 -0.60
C GLY A 298 18.17 -37.49 -0.71
N ASP A 299 17.92 -36.98 -1.91
CA ASP A 299 16.86 -36.00 -2.17
C ASP A 299 15.46 -36.59 -1.96
N TYR A 300 15.17 -37.83 -2.40
CA TYR A 300 13.87 -38.47 -2.17
C TYR A 300 13.58 -38.67 -0.68
N LEU A 301 14.57 -39.14 0.09
CA LEU A 301 14.41 -39.32 1.53
C LEU A 301 14.20 -37.98 2.26
N GLU A 302 14.88 -36.93 1.83
CA GLU A 302 14.67 -35.57 2.37
C GLU A 302 13.27 -35.04 2.00
N ALA A 303 12.80 -35.28 0.77
CA ALA A 303 11.46 -34.91 0.34
C ALA A 303 10.37 -35.60 1.19
N LEU A 304 10.55 -36.88 1.52
CA LEU A 304 9.62 -37.66 2.34
C LEU A 304 9.59 -37.25 3.82
N GLN A 305 10.61 -36.52 4.31
CA GLN A 305 10.63 -35.96 5.66
C GLN A 305 9.84 -34.65 5.78
N GLN A 306 9.49 -34.03 4.64
CA GLN A 306 8.77 -32.76 4.59
C GLN A 306 7.26 -32.98 4.37
N ALA A 307 6.46 -31.95 4.63
CA ALA A 307 5.03 -31.98 4.32
C ALA A 307 4.81 -31.96 2.80
N GLY A 308 4.60 -33.14 2.21
CA GLY A 308 4.42 -33.33 0.76
C GLY A 308 2.98 -33.26 0.27
N ILE A 309 2.81 -33.37 -1.05
CA ILE A 309 1.52 -33.69 -1.68
C ILE A 309 1.45 -35.19 -1.97
N PRO A 310 0.26 -35.83 -1.98
CA PRO A 310 0.15 -37.27 -2.16
C PRO A 310 0.87 -37.82 -3.40
N ALA A 311 0.76 -37.14 -4.54
CA ALA A 311 1.44 -37.54 -5.77
C ALA A 311 2.97 -37.52 -5.63
N GLN A 312 3.51 -36.49 -4.98
CA GLN A 312 4.95 -36.36 -4.72
C GLN A 312 5.44 -37.46 -3.79
N VAL A 313 4.71 -37.74 -2.71
CA VAL A 313 5.04 -38.81 -1.75
C VAL A 313 5.07 -40.17 -2.44
N ALA A 314 4.09 -40.45 -3.31
CA ALA A 314 4.04 -41.69 -4.07
C ALA A 314 5.26 -41.85 -4.99
N VAL A 315 5.62 -40.81 -5.75
CA VAL A 315 6.79 -40.84 -6.64
C VAL A 315 8.08 -40.98 -5.85
N SER A 316 8.33 -40.13 -4.85
CA SER A 316 9.55 -40.23 -4.04
C SER A 316 9.68 -41.56 -3.33
N GLY A 317 8.57 -42.10 -2.81
CA GLY A 317 8.55 -43.39 -2.13
C GLY A 317 8.89 -44.55 -3.06
N GLU A 318 8.29 -44.59 -4.25
CA GLU A 318 8.52 -45.68 -5.21
C GLU A 318 9.95 -45.65 -5.76
N HIS A 319 10.44 -44.48 -6.18
CA HIS A 319 11.80 -44.36 -6.69
C HIS A 319 12.86 -44.62 -5.62
N ALA A 320 12.67 -44.12 -4.39
CA ALA A 320 13.57 -44.44 -3.28
C ALA A 320 13.60 -45.95 -2.98
N ARG A 321 12.42 -46.59 -2.97
CA ARG A 321 12.29 -48.04 -2.76
C ARG A 321 13.01 -48.81 -3.86
N GLN A 322 12.81 -48.44 -5.13
CA GLN A 322 13.46 -49.08 -6.26
C GLN A 322 14.99 -48.99 -6.16
N ILE A 323 15.54 -47.81 -5.86
CA ILE A 323 17.00 -47.64 -5.69
C ILE A 323 17.52 -48.49 -4.52
N ILE A 324 16.81 -48.53 -3.39
CA ILE A 324 17.20 -49.34 -2.22
C ILE A 324 17.21 -50.84 -2.55
N GLU A 325 16.21 -51.32 -3.30
CA GLU A 325 16.09 -52.73 -3.67
C GLU A 325 17.12 -53.15 -4.72
N THR A 326 17.44 -52.29 -5.69
CA THR A 326 18.35 -52.65 -6.80
C THR A 326 19.81 -52.28 -6.56
N HIS A 327 20.09 -51.31 -5.68
CA HIS A 327 21.42 -50.78 -5.40
C HIS A 327 21.69 -50.62 -3.89
N PRO A 328 21.74 -51.72 -3.12
CA PRO A 328 21.96 -51.64 -1.67
C PRO A 328 23.26 -50.93 -1.29
N GLU A 329 24.30 -51.00 -2.13
CA GLU A 329 25.58 -50.29 -1.95
C GLU A 329 25.43 -48.77 -1.89
N VAL A 330 24.41 -48.21 -2.54
CA VAL A 330 24.11 -46.77 -2.51
C VAL A 330 23.60 -46.35 -1.13
N VAL A 331 22.88 -47.23 -0.44
CA VAL A 331 22.38 -46.98 0.91
C VAL A 331 23.54 -46.89 1.90
N ASP A 332 24.50 -47.81 1.80
CA ASP A 332 25.70 -47.83 2.66
C ASP A 332 26.55 -46.57 2.45
N GLN A 333 26.74 -46.16 1.19
CA GLN A 333 27.45 -44.93 0.85
C GLN A 333 26.75 -43.67 1.39
N LEU A 334 25.42 -43.61 1.30
CA LEU A 334 24.64 -42.50 1.84
C LEU A 334 24.73 -42.45 3.37
N ALA A 335 24.65 -43.61 4.04
CA ALA A 335 24.79 -43.71 5.49
C ALA A 335 26.18 -43.28 5.96
N ALA A 336 27.24 -43.74 5.28
CA ALA A 336 28.62 -43.35 5.57
C ALA A 336 28.83 -41.83 5.41
N THR A 337 28.30 -41.25 4.32
CA THR A 337 28.38 -39.79 4.08
C THR A 337 27.69 -39.00 5.18
N ARG A 338 26.46 -39.37 5.57
CA ARG A 338 25.72 -38.70 6.65
C ARG A 338 26.43 -38.82 8.01
N GLN A 339 27.06 -39.95 8.30
CA GLN A 339 27.87 -40.11 9.51
C GLN A 339 29.09 -39.19 9.51
N GLN A 340 29.81 -39.10 8.38
CA GLN A 340 30.95 -38.20 8.23
C GLN A 340 30.54 -36.73 8.39
N GLU A 341 29.41 -36.33 7.81
CA GLU A 341 28.85 -34.98 7.98
C GLU A 341 28.48 -34.68 9.43
N MET A 342 27.79 -35.60 10.12
CA MET A 342 27.47 -35.44 11.54
C MET A 342 28.73 -35.30 12.41
N VAL A 343 29.79 -36.06 12.12
CA VAL A 343 31.08 -35.95 12.83
C VAL A 343 31.74 -34.60 12.54
N ARG A 344 31.75 -34.14 11.28
CA ARG A 344 32.28 -32.82 10.90
C ARG A 344 31.52 -31.68 11.57
N SER A 345 30.19 -31.71 11.59
CA SER A 345 29.37 -30.69 12.25
C SER A 345 29.63 -30.63 13.76
N ARG A 346 29.93 -31.77 14.40
CA ARG A 346 30.30 -31.83 15.83
C ARG A 346 31.70 -31.30 16.09
N MET A 347 32.67 -31.55 15.20
CA MET A 347 34.03 -31.02 15.33
C MET A 347 34.12 -29.52 15.00
N GLY A 348 33.34 -29.03 14.04
CA GLY A 348 33.30 -27.61 13.65
C GLY A 348 32.65 -26.67 14.68
N PHE A 349 32.02 -27.21 15.73
CA PHE A 349 31.53 -26.43 16.88
C PHE A 349 32.62 -26.17 17.94
N GLY A 350 33.81 -26.78 17.82
CA GLY A 350 34.93 -26.63 18.74
C GLY A 350 35.68 -25.30 18.64
N ASP A 351 35.63 -24.60 17.51
CA ASP A 351 36.38 -23.35 17.28
C ASP A 351 35.64 -22.07 17.74
N ARG A 352 34.43 -22.17 18.30
CA ARG A 352 33.71 -21.02 18.89
C ARG A 352 34.00 -20.76 20.36
N PHE A 353 34.82 -21.58 21.01
CA PHE A 353 35.18 -21.45 22.43
C PHE A 353 36.69 -21.49 22.69
N ALA A 354 37.48 -20.82 21.84
CA ALA A 354 38.84 -20.43 22.24
C ALA A 354 38.76 -19.22 23.20
N PRO A 355 39.24 -19.32 24.46
CA PRO A 355 39.28 -18.19 25.37
C PRO A 355 40.54 -17.36 25.09
N GLY A 356 40.36 -16.15 24.58
CA GLY A 356 41.38 -15.11 24.64
C GLY A 356 41.76 -14.50 23.29
N ASN A 357 41.12 -13.38 22.94
CA ASN A 357 41.89 -12.15 22.72
C ASN A 357 40.99 -10.91 22.81
N PRO A 358 41.33 -9.90 23.63
CA PRO A 358 40.62 -8.63 23.67
C PRO A 358 41.11 -7.67 22.57
N ARG A 359 40.15 -6.88 22.03
CA ARG A 359 40.17 -5.55 21.35
C ARG A 359 41.56 -4.90 21.07
N VAL A 360 41.81 -4.10 20.02
CA VAL A 360 41.14 -2.90 19.45
C VAL A 360 41.85 -2.60 18.09
N MET A 361 41.23 -2.14 16.99
CA MET A 361 41.07 -0.74 16.52
C MET A 361 40.50 -0.78 15.08
N SER A 362 39.31 -0.26 14.79
CA SER A 362 38.94 1.15 14.51
C SER A 362 39.63 1.78 13.29
N GLY A 363 38.90 1.95 12.19
CA GLY A 363 39.26 2.90 11.13
C GLY A 363 38.84 2.52 9.71
N PHE A 364 37.54 2.40 9.42
CA PHE A 364 37.04 2.52 8.03
C PHE A 364 35.61 3.09 8.04
N PRO A 365 35.31 4.18 7.29
CA PRO A 365 33.96 4.70 7.17
C PRO A 365 33.20 3.89 6.12
N GLY A 366 32.14 3.21 6.55
CA GLY A 366 31.26 2.45 5.66
C GLY A 366 30.66 1.24 6.35
N ASP A 367 30.10 1.42 7.55
CA ASP A 367 29.35 0.37 8.22
C ASP A 367 27.95 0.91 8.56
N SER A 368 26.97 0.43 7.81
CA SER A 368 25.57 0.43 8.22
C SER A 368 24.91 -0.82 7.65
N GLY A 369 24.78 -1.84 8.50
CA GLY A 369 23.76 -2.86 8.34
C GLY A 369 24.26 -4.30 8.35
N SER A 370 24.81 -4.73 9.49
CA SER A 370 25.13 -6.11 9.81
C SER A 370 23.96 -7.08 9.54
N SER A 371 24.09 -7.88 8.49
CA SER A 371 23.36 -9.14 8.32
C SER A 371 23.91 -10.18 9.31
N GLY A 372 23.05 -10.60 10.24
CA GLY A 372 23.33 -11.68 11.20
C GLY A 372 23.51 -13.06 10.53
N PRO A 373 23.83 -14.10 11.30
CA PRO A 373 24.41 -15.33 10.79
C PRO A 373 23.38 -16.16 10.02
N GLY A 374 23.65 -16.36 8.72
CA GLY A 374 23.11 -17.46 7.93
C GLY A 374 21.71 -17.26 7.35
N ASN A 375 21.54 -16.28 6.46
CA ASN A 375 20.52 -16.46 5.42
C ASN A 375 21.02 -17.56 4.48
N PRO A 376 20.22 -18.61 4.19
CA PRO A 376 20.58 -19.60 3.17
C PRO A 376 20.75 -18.88 1.82
N PRO A 377 21.64 -19.39 0.94
CA PRO A 377 21.82 -18.80 -0.39
C PRO A 377 20.48 -18.84 -1.13
N ASP A 378 20.05 -17.70 -1.67
CA ASP A 378 18.83 -17.51 -2.47
C ASP A 378 17.61 -18.30 -1.97
N SER A 379 16.96 -17.78 -0.92
CA SER A 379 15.63 -18.29 -0.55
C SER A 379 14.71 -18.23 -1.79
N PRO A 380 14.06 -19.35 -2.18
CA PRO A 380 13.06 -19.39 -3.24
C PRO A 380 11.99 -18.30 -3.15
N LEU A 381 11.79 -17.79 -1.93
CA LEU A 381 10.78 -16.82 -1.57
C LEU A 381 11.19 -15.37 -1.85
N GLN A 382 12.49 -15.09 -2.05
CA GLN A 382 12.97 -13.73 -2.35
C GLN A 382 13.04 -13.45 -3.86
N ASN A 383 13.05 -14.49 -4.69
CA ASN A 383 13.01 -14.36 -6.13
C ASN A 383 11.62 -14.73 -6.67
N PRO A 384 10.79 -13.76 -7.07
CA PRO A 384 9.44 -14.05 -7.58
C PRO A 384 9.45 -14.80 -8.93
N ASP A 385 10.61 -14.84 -9.60
CA ASP A 385 10.87 -15.61 -10.82
C ASP A 385 11.59 -16.94 -10.52
N TYR A 386 11.60 -17.41 -9.26
CA TYR A 386 12.25 -18.68 -8.88
C TYR A 386 11.79 -19.86 -9.74
N TRP A 387 10.54 -19.80 -10.19
CA TRP A 387 9.94 -20.81 -11.06
C TRP A 387 10.65 -20.96 -12.41
N LYS A 388 11.37 -19.95 -12.92
CA LYS A 388 12.08 -19.98 -14.21
C LYS A 388 13.34 -20.86 -14.19
N LYS A 389 13.74 -21.39 -13.03
CA LYS A 389 14.90 -22.31 -12.91
C LYS A 389 14.64 -23.69 -13.50
N TYR A 390 13.37 -24.06 -13.71
CA TYR A 390 12.90 -25.36 -14.21
C TYR A 390 11.87 -25.16 -15.31
#